data_AF-A0A852TJI0-F1
#
_entry.id   AF-A0A852TJI0-F1
#
_cell.length_a   1.000
_cell.length_b   1.000
_cell.length_c   1.000
_cell.angle_alpha   90.00
_cell.angle_beta   90.00
_cell.angle_gamma   90.00
#
_symmetry.space_group_name_H-M   'P 1'
#
loop_
_entity.id
_entity.type
_entity.pdbx_description
1 polymer ?
#
loop_
_entity_poly.entity_id
_entity_poly.type
_entity_poly.pdbx_seq_one_letter_code
_entity_poly.pdbx_strand_id
1 'polypeptide(L)'
;MNKVLSLILILLLALTACGTQEKEETATPQEKKTEEGTNAAKEEKTNKRELTAEDEQFSKLIVEKNYEEVVKQTVSLKTESQKDFYYIASAFIKNNENQTKTYDPADLTAMKTDYQVIVNYINRVKFVPDEIKAEVEGLKTSAEEKVAEADKQLTK
;
A
#
# COMPACT_ATOMS: atom_id res chain seq x y z
N MET A 1 41.19 25.48 25.46
CA MET A 1 41.87 25.10 24.20
C MET A 1 40.80 24.85 23.15
N ASN A 2 40.98 25.53 22.01
CA ASN A 2 40.47 25.28 20.65
C ASN A 2 38.95 25.34 20.35
N LYS A 3 38.53 26.53 19.90
CA LYS A 3 37.66 26.73 18.71
C LYS A 3 38.32 26.01 17.52
N VAL A 4 37.65 25.37 16.57
CA VAL A 4 36.97 25.79 15.31
C VAL A 4 36.92 24.47 14.49
N LEU A 5 36.15 24.18 13.44
CA LEU A 5 35.60 24.95 12.34
C LEU A 5 34.58 24.06 11.61
N SER A 6 33.57 24.70 11.04
CA SER A 6 32.73 24.25 9.92
C SER A 6 33.47 23.46 8.84
N LEU A 7 32.81 22.46 8.25
CA LEU A 7 33.04 22.03 6.87
C LEU A 7 31.73 21.51 6.26
N ILE A 8 31.05 22.44 5.60
CA ILE A 8 30.11 22.14 4.50
C ILE A 8 30.96 21.69 3.32
N LEU A 9 30.62 20.55 2.71
CA LEU A 9 30.95 20.33 1.30
C LEU A 9 29.74 19.72 0.58
N ILE A 10 29.14 20.58 -0.24
CA ILE A 10 28.16 20.29 -1.27
C ILE A 10 28.87 19.46 -2.35
N LEU A 11 28.30 18.33 -2.74
CA LEU A 11 28.55 17.77 -4.07
C LEU A 11 27.21 17.41 -4.73
N LEU A 12 26.75 18.37 -5.53
CA LEU A 12 25.69 18.22 -6.52
C LEU A 12 26.21 17.29 -7.62
N LEU A 13 25.72 16.05 -7.66
CA LEU A 13 25.91 15.15 -8.80
C LEU A 13 24.74 15.30 -9.76
N ALA A 14 25.11 15.79 -10.94
CA ALA A 14 24.37 16.06 -12.16
C ALA A 14 23.08 15.26 -12.40
N LEU A 15 21.97 15.98 -12.58
CA LEU A 15 20.83 15.49 -13.36
C LEU A 15 21.20 15.52 -14.85
N THR A 16 21.51 14.36 -15.42
CA THR A 16 21.44 14.16 -16.87
C THR A 16 19.96 14.07 -17.26
N ALA A 17 19.40 15.20 -17.67
CA ALA A 17 18.16 15.25 -18.44
C ALA A 17 18.48 14.81 -19.88
N CYS A 18 18.28 13.53 -20.20
CA CYS A 18 18.05 13.12 -21.59
C CYS A 18 16.54 13.16 -21.79
N GLY A 19 16.07 14.27 -22.36
CA GLY A 19 14.69 14.46 -22.74
C GLY A 19 14.33 13.50 -23.86
N THR A 20 13.33 12.67 -23.62
CA THR A 20 12.54 11.98 -24.63
C THR A 20 11.49 12.97 -25.16
N GLN A 21 11.37 13.09 -26.48
CA GLN A 21 10.21 13.64 -27.17
C GLN A 21 9.91 12.66 -28.32
N GLU A 22 8.85 11.84 -28.19
CA GLU A 22 7.55 11.96 -28.89
C GLU A 22 7.70 11.89 -30.43
N LYS A 23 6.87 11.25 -31.24
CA LYS A 23 5.62 10.48 -31.19
C LYS A 23 5.49 10.02 -32.65
N GLU A 24 4.94 8.84 -32.94
CA GLU A 24 4.16 8.69 -34.17
C GLU A 24 3.07 7.65 -33.96
N GLU A 25 1.83 8.15 -33.95
CA GLU A 25 0.59 7.39 -34.06
C GLU A 25 0.41 6.92 -35.50
N THR A 26 -0.02 5.67 -35.68
CA THR A 26 -0.98 5.35 -36.74
C THR A 26 -2.01 4.34 -36.22
N ALA A 27 -3.27 4.78 -36.21
CA ALA A 27 -4.49 3.99 -36.07
C ALA A 27 -4.61 2.97 -37.23
N THR A 28 -5.26 1.81 -37.08
CA THR A 28 -6.72 1.63 -37.23
C THR A 28 -7.13 0.15 -36.93
N PRO A 29 -8.45 -0.16 -36.80
CA PRO A 29 -8.98 -1.11 -35.83
C PRO A 29 -9.21 -2.52 -36.41
N GLN A 30 -9.26 -3.52 -35.52
CA GLN A 30 -9.95 -4.77 -35.79
C GLN A 30 -10.98 -5.05 -34.71
N GLU A 31 -12.25 -4.85 -35.07
CA GLU A 31 -13.36 -5.58 -34.49
C GLU A 31 -13.17 -7.08 -34.73
N LYS A 32 -13.39 -7.90 -33.70
CA LYS A 32 -14.05 -9.20 -33.85
C LYS A 32 -14.59 -9.72 -32.52
N LYS A 33 -15.92 -9.71 -32.45
CA LYS A 33 -16.85 -10.72 -31.93
C LYS A 33 -16.68 -11.26 -30.50
N THR A 34 -17.72 -10.95 -29.72
CA THR A 34 -18.59 -11.86 -28.95
C THR A 34 -17.97 -13.10 -28.32
N GLU A 35 -18.11 -13.23 -27.00
CA GLU A 35 -18.90 -14.30 -26.38
C GLU A 35 -19.24 -13.97 -24.92
N GLU A 36 -20.50 -14.21 -24.57
CA GLU A 36 -21.04 -14.16 -23.22
C GLU A 36 -20.41 -15.22 -22.32
N GLY A 37 -20.16 -14.80 -21.08
CA GLY A 37 -20.26 -15.65 -19.91
C GLY A 37 -19.05 -16.56 -19.68
N THR A 38 -18.36 -16.35 -18.56
CA THR A 38 -18.08 -17.40 -17.56
C THR A 38 -17.54 -16.70 -16.32
N ASN A 39 -18.20 -16.98 -15.18
CA ASN A 39 -17.78 -16.84 -13.79
C ASN A 39 -16.61 -15.88 -13.49
N ALA A 40 -16.89 -14.87 -12.67
CA ALA A 40 -15.90 -14.13 -11.93
C ALA A 40 -15.05 -15.11 -11.08
N ALA A 41 -14.03 -15.68 -11.70
CA ALA A 41 -12.89 -16.21 -10.99
C ALA A 41 -12.35 -15.00 -10.22
N LYS A 42 -12.49 -15.08 -8.90
CA LYS A 42 -11.79 -14.22 -7.96
C LYS A 42 -10.33 -14.35 -8.36
N GLU A 43 -9.83 -13.39 -9.14
CA GLU A 43 -8.42 -13.34 -9.52
C GLU A 43 -7.66 -13.30 -8.20
N GLU A 44 -7.12 -14.45 -7.77
CA GLU A 44 -6.01 -14.44 -6.86
C GLU A 44 -5.03 -13.46 -7.50
N LYS A 45 -4.75 -12.34 -6.81
CA LYS A 45 -3.64 -11.45 -7.14
C LYS A 45 -2.39 -12.31 -7.05
N THR A 46 -2.12 -13.04 -8.12
CA THR A 46 -0.91 -13.81 -8.33
C THR A 46 0.17 -12.76 -8.35
N ASN A 47 1.05 -12.79 -7.35
CA ASN A 47 2.17 -11.89 -7.21
C ASN A 47 2.93 -11.83 -8.55
N LYS A 48 2.73 -10.75 -9.32
CA LYS A 48 3.20 -10.67 -10.72
C LYS A 48 4.67 -10.28 -10.85
N ARG A 49 5.37 -10.01 -9.74
CA ARG A 49 6.78 -9.60 -9.74
C ARG A 49 7.61 -10.52 -8.87
N GLU A 50 8.88 -10.68 -9.26
CA GLU A 50 9.87 -11.36 -8.44
C GLU A 50 10.14 -10.58 -7.16
N LEU A 51 10.53 -11.30 -6.12
CA LEU A 51 10.95 -10.72 -4.85
C LEU A 51 12.26 -9.97 -5.06
N THR A 52 12.29 -8.72 -4.64
CA THR A 52 13.47 -7.84 -4.70
C THR A 52 14.10 -7.69 -3.32
N ALA A 53 15.35 -7.23 -3.27
CA ALA A 53 16.02 -6.92 -2.01
C ALA A 53 15.27 -5.85 -1.17
N GLU A 54 14.60 -4.89 -1.83
CA GLU A 54 13.73 -3.93 -1.12
C GLU A 54 12.56 -4.64 -0.43
N ASP A 55 11.95 -5.63 -1.09
CA ASP A 55 10.82 -6.37 -0.50
C ASP A 55 11.24 -7.21 0.69
N GLU A 56 12.39 -7.88 0.62
CA GLU A 56 12.93 -8.64 1.74
C GLU A 56 13.22 -7.72 2.94
N GLN A 57 13.87 -6.57 2.68
CA GLN A 57 14.15 -5.57 3.70
C GLN A 57 12.86 -5.06 4.36
N PHE A 58 11.86 -4.67 3.57
CA PHE A 58 10.62 -4.14 4.12
C PHE A 58 9.75 -5.23 4.77
N SER A 59 9.74 -6.46 4.25
CA SER A 59 9.03 -7.60 4.87
C SER A 59 9.56 -7.85 6.28
N LYS A 60 10.87 -7.87 6.45
CA LYS A 60 11.49 -8.00 7.76
C LYS A 60 11.04 -6.91 8.73
N LEU A 61 11.00 -5.64 8.29
CA LEU A 61 10.53 -4.54 9.12
C LEU A 61 9.04 -4.67 9.47
N ILE A 62 8.20 -5.20 8.57
CA ILE A 62 6.79 -5.51 8.84
C ILE A 62 6.67 -6.58 9.93
N VAL A 63 7.41 -7.69 9.82
CA VAL A 63 7.45 -8.78 10.82
C VAL A 63 7.92 -8.26 12.18
N GLU A 64 8.92 -7.36 12.19
CA GLU A 64 9.42 -6.68 13.39
C GLU A 64 8.47 -5.60 13.92
N LYS A 65 7.33 -5.37 13.26
CA LYS A 65 6.32 -4.34 13.56
C LYS A 65 6.86 -2.91 13.54
N ASN A 66 7.96 -2.67 12.81
CA ASN A 66 8.58 -1.37 12.66
C ASN A 66 7.96 -0.59 11.48
N TYR A 67 6.64 -0.43 11.54
CA TYR A 67 5.84 0.14 10.44
C TYR A 67 6.20 1.60 10.12
N GLU A 68 6.54 2.38 11.15
CA GLU A 68 6.97 3.78 11.00
C GLU A 68 8.25 3.90 10.16
N GLU A 69 9.22 3.01 10.39
CA GLU A 69 10.45 3.01 9.60
C GLU A 69 10.18 2.58 8.15
N VAL A 70 9.27 1.62 7.92
CA VAL A 70 8.83 1.28 6.55
C VAL A 70 8.21 2.51 5.87
N VAL A 71 7.29 3.21 6.51
CA VAL A 71 6.68 4.44 5.95
C VAL A 71 7.76 5.47 5.63
N LYS A 72 8.69 5.72 6.55
CA LYS A 72 9.78 6.69 6.36
C LYS A 72 10.69 6.34 5.17
N GLN A 73 11.02 5.07 4.98
CA GLN A 73 11.86 4.63 3.86
C GLN A 73 11.09 4.59 2.52
N THR A 74 9.77 4.44 2.56
CA THR A 74 8.93 4.23 1.37
C THR A 74 8.13 5.47 0.94
N VAL A 75 8.12 6.55 1.73
CA VAL A 75 7.36 7.80 1.47
C VAL A 75 7.66 8.44 0.12
N SER A 76 8.80 8.10 -0.50
CA SER A 76 9.14 8.61 -1.84
C SER A 76 8.32 7.96 -2.96
N LEU A 77 7.75 6.77 -2.72
CA LEU A 77 6.85 6.05 -3.63
C LEU A 77 7.42 5.81 -5.04
N LYS A 78 8.75 5.77 -5.18
CA LYS A 78 9.43 5.74 -6.48
C LYS A 78 9.41 4.36 -7.12
N THR A 79 9.56 3.31 -6.32
CA THR A 79 9.53 1.91 -6.77
C THR A 79 8.18 1.26 -6.47
N GLU A 80 7.81 0.20 -7.18
CA GLU A 80 6.58 -0.53 -6.86
C GLU A 80 6.68 -1.16 -5.46
N SER A 81 7.86 -1.65 -5.04
CA SER A 81 8.12 -2.08 -3.66
C SER A 81 7.81 -0.98 -2.65
N GLN A 82 8.31 0.23 -2.85
CA GLN A 82 8.01 1.34 -1.95
C GLN A 82 6.50 1.63 -1.90
N LYS A 83 5.79 1.61 -3.02
CA LYS A 83 4.33 1.82 -3.03
C LYS A 83 3.60 0.73 -2.25
N ASP A 84 3.89 -0.53 -2.54
CA ASP A 84 3.27 -1.68 -1.88
C ASP A 84 3.48 -1.60 -0.37
N PHE A 85 4.72 -1.44 0.07
CA PHE A 85 5.08 -1.43 1.49
C PHE A 85 4.65 -0.17 2.23
N TYR A 86 4.60 0.99 1.56
CA TYR A 86 4.01 2.19 2.14
C TYR A 86 2.54 1.95 2.53
N TYR A 87 1.76 1.35 1.61
CA TYR A 87 0.35 1.07 1.87
C TYR A 87 0.16 -0.04 2.92
N ILE A 88 0.97 -1.10 2.89
CA ILE A 88 0.95 -2.15 3.92
C ILE A 88 1.24 -1.55 5.30
N ALA A 89 2.34 -0.81 5.45
CA ALA A 89 2.72 -0.22 6.74
C ALA A 89 1.68 0.80 7.24
N SER A 90 1.16 1.64 6.34
CA SER A 90 0.09 2.60 6.67
C SER A 90 -1.18 1.91 7.16
N ALA A 91 -1.53 0.75 6.59
CA ALA A 91 -2.67 -0.05 7.05
C ALA A 91 -2.46 -0.58 8.47
N PHE A 92 -1.27 -1.07 8.81
CA PHE A 92 -0.94 -1.54 10.15
C PHE A 92 -0.90 -0.40 11.18
N ILE A 93 -0.31 0.75 10.84
CA ILE A 93 -0.34 1.95 11.69
C ILE A 93 -1.79 2.35 11.99
N LYS A 94 -2.62 2.44 10.94
CA LYS A 94 -4.04 2.77 11.10
C LYS A 94 -4.78 1.77 11.98
N ASN A 95 -4.47 0.48 11.85
CA ASN A 95 -5.04 -0.54 12.73
C ASN A 95 -4.63 -0.34 14.19
N ASN A 96 -3.36 -0.04 14.46
CA ASN A 96 -2.89 0.25 15.82
C ASN A 96 -3.61 1.46 16.41
N GLU A 97 -3.78 2.53 15.62
CA GLU A 97 -4.59 3.68 16.03
C GLU A 97 -6.02 3.25 16.38
N ASN A 98 -6.69 2.53 15.48
CA ASN A 98 -8.08 2.12 15.63
C ASN A 98 -8.29 1.23 16.87
N GLN A 99 -7.33 0.38 17.24
CA GLN A 99 -7.40 -0.48 18.42
C GLN A 99 -7.33 0.30 19.75
N THR A 100 -6.79 1.52 19.73
CA THR A 100 -6.73 2.40 20.92
C THR A 100 -7.94 3.33 21.03
N LYS A 101 -8.76 3.41 19.98
CA LYS A 101 -9.94 4.27 19.95
C LYS A 101 -11.13 3.60 20.64
N THR A 102 -11.91 4.42 21.34
CA THR A 102 -13.25 4.05 21.79
C THR A 102 -14.26 4.64 20.82
N TYR A 103 -15.10 3.80 20.23
CA TYR A 103 -16.18 4.22 19.34
C TYR A 103 -17.49 4.30 20.13
N ASP A 104 -18.37 5.21 19.73
CA ASP A 104 -19.73 5.27 20.26
C ASP A 104 -20.51 4.03 19.77
N PRO A 105 -20.98 3.14 20.66
CA PRO A 105 -21.76 1.99 20.24
C PRO A 105 -23.11 2.35 19.62
N ALA A 106 -23.61 3.58 19.81
CA ALA A 106 -24.84 4.07 19.20
C ALA A 106 -24.62 4.65 17.79
N ASP A 107 -23.39 5.04 17.43
CA ASP A 107 -23.03 5.58 16.12
C ASP A 107 -21.67 5.03 15.64
N LEU A 108 -21.74 4.01 14.79
CA LEU A 108 -20.57 3.34 14.24
C LEU A 108 -20.01 3.99 12.97
N THR A 109 -20.45 5.20 12.60
CA THR A 109 -19.97 5.91 11.40
C THR A 109 -18.46 6.16 11.45
N ALA A 110 -17.94 6.56 12.62
CA ALA A 110 -16.51 6.78 12.81
C ALA A 110 -15.71 5.47 12.67
N MET A 111 -16.19 4.39 13.31
CA MET A 111 -15.57 3.06 13.20
C MET A 111 -15.52 2.60 11.75
N LYS A 112 -16.65 2.69 11.04
CA LYS A 112 -16.74 2.32 9.62
C LYS A 112 -15.70 3.06 8.78
N THR A 113 -15.64 4.38 8.93
CA THR A 113 -14.71 5.23 8.19
C THR A 113 -13.26 4.84 8.46
N ASP A 114 -12.91 4.66 9.74
CA ASP A 114 -11.57 4.32 10.17
C ASP A 114 -11.11 2.94 9.66
N TYR A 115 -11.98 1.93 9.65
CA TYR A 115 -11.64 0.60 9.10
C TYR A 115 -11.68 0.55 7.57
N GLN A 116 -12.52 1.37 6.91
CA GLN A 116 -12.49 1.51 5.45
C GLN A 116 -11.16 2.07 4.96
N VAL A 117 -10.48 2.93 5.74
CA VAL A 117 -9.13 3.40 5.40
C VAL A 117 -8.14 2.22 5.30
N ILE A 118 -8.18 1.28 6.23
CA ILE A 118 -7.33 0.07 6.21
C ILE A 118 -7.59 -0.75 4.94
N VAL A 119 -8.87 -1.04 4.65
CA VAL A 119 -9.27 -1.78 3.44
C VAL A 119 -8.77 -1.07 2.17
N ASN A 120 -8.91 0.25 2.12
CA ASN A 120 -8.48 1.06 0.98
C ASN A 120 -6.96 1.06 0.80
N TYR A 121 -6.17 1.01 1.87
CA TYR A 121 -4.73 0.85 1.75
C TYR A 121 -4.37 -0.52 1.19
N ILE A 122 -4.90 -1.61 1.77
CA ILE A 122 -4.55 -2.97 1.34
C ILE A 122 -5.01 -3.24 -0.09
N ASN A 123 -6.15 -2.69 -0.53
CA ASN A 123 -6.61 -2.85 -1.91
C ASN A 123 -5.68 -2.22 -2.96
N ARG A 124 -4.91 -1.19 -2.58
CA ARG A 124 -3.92 -0.53 -3.45
C ARG A 124 -2.63 -1.34 -3.61
N VAL A 125 -2.36 -2.28 -2.70
CA VAL A 125 -1.18 -3.14 -2.75
C VAL A 125 -1.28 -4.09 -3.94
N LYS A 126 -0.25 -4.13 -4.78
CA LYS A 126 -0.20 -4.99 -5.97
C LYS A 126 0.54 -6.30 -5.71
N PHE A 127 1.48 -6.29 -4.77
CA PHE A 127 2.29 -7.44 -4.42
C PHE A 127 2.48 -7.53 -2.90
N VAL A 128 2.34 -8.74 -2.36
CA VAL A 128 2.52 -9.03 -0.93
C VAL A 128 3.41 -10.27 -0.82
N PRO A 129 4.65 -10.16 -0.31
CA PRO A 129 5.50 -11.33 -0.10
C PRO A 129 4.84 -12.40 0.76
N ASP A 130 5.10 -13.67 0.44
CA ASP A 130 4.52 -14.81 1.15
C ASP A 130 4.81 -14.78 2.65
N GLU A 131 5.98 -14.25 3.05
CA GLU A 131 6.39 -14.09 4.46
C GLU A 131 5.38 -13.26 5.28
N ILE A 132 4.78 -12.23 4.70
CA ILE A 132 3.84 -11.32 5.39
C ILE A 132 2.40 -11.48 4.92
N LYS A 133 2.15 -12.38 3.95
CA LYS A 133 0.86 -12.54 3.28
C LYS A 133 -0.27 -12.84 4.27
N ALA A 134 -0.05 -13.77 5.18
CA ALA A 134 -1.05 -14.14 6.19
C ALA A 134 -1.42 -12.96 7.10
N GLU A 135 -0.45 -12.14 7.50
CA GLU A 135 -0.70 -10.97 8.35
C GLU A 135 -1.50 -9.89 7.61
N VAL A 136 -1.15 -9.62 6.36
CA VAL A 136 -1.84 -8.63 5.52
C VAL A 136 -3.27 -9.08 5.20
N GLU A 137 -3.47 -10.36 4.85
CA GLU A 137 -4.80 -10.92 4.59
C GLU A 137 -5.66 -10.97 5.85
N GLY A 138 -5.06 -11.31 7.00
CA GLY A 138 -5.74 -11.27 8.30
C GLY A 138 -6.18 -9.85 8.68
N LEU A 139 -5.31 -8.86 8.49
CA LEU A 139 -5.64 -7.46 8.72
C LEU A 139 -6.80 -6.99 7.81
N LYS A 140 -6.74 -7.33 6.53
CA LYS A 140 -7.80 -7.00 5.57
C LYS A 140 -9.13 -7.59 5.99
N THR A 141 -9.14 -8.89 6.30
CA THR A 141 -10.36 -9.62 6.69
C THR A 141 -10.97 -9.00 7.94
N SER A 142 -10.17 -8.75 8.97
CA SER A 142 -10.64 -8.12 10.21
C SER A 142 -11.21 -6.72 9.98
N ALA A 143 -10.58 -5.93 9.09
CA ALA A 143 -11.09 -4.60 8.75
C ALA A 143 -12.40 -4.67 7.96
N GLU A 144 -12.53 -5.58 6.99
CA GLU A 144 -13.77 -5.80 6.23
C GLU A 144 -14.92 -6.25 7.15
N GLU A 145 -14.66 -7.11 8.11
CA GLU A 145 -15.64 -7.54 9.12
C GLU A 145 -16.14 -6.36 9.97
N LYS A 146 -15.23 -5.46 10.39
CA LYS A 146 -15.59 -4.25 11.16
C LYS A 146 -16.44 -3.27 10.33
N VAL A 147 -16.13 -3.12 9.06
CA VAL A 147 -16.95 -2.32 8.14
C VAL A 147 -18.35 -2.93 7.98
N ALA A 148 -18.43 -4.24 7.76
CA ALA A 148 -19.70 -4.95 7.63
C ALA A 148 -20.54 -4.94 8.93
N GLU A 149 -19.90 -4.98 10.11
CA GLU A 149 -20.54 -4.81 11.41
C GLU A 149 -21.23 -3.45 11.52
N ALA A 150 -20.53 -2.36 11.16
CA ALA A 150 -21.08 -1.01 11.18
C ALA A 150 -22.23 -0.86 10.18
N ASP A 151 -22.09 -1.40 8.97
CA ASP A 151 -23.15 -1.33 7.94
C ASP A 151 -24.45 -2.00 8.38
N LYS A 152 -24.37 -3.14 9.08
CA LYS A 152 -25.55 -3.84 9.62
C LYS A 152 -26.26 -3.07 10.72
N GLN A 153 -25.58 -2.17 11.44
CA GLN A 153 -26.19 -1.37 12.50
C GLN A 153 -26.77 -0.07 11.97
N LEU A 154 -26.10 0.57 11.00
CA LEU A 154 -26.55 1.83 10.39
C LEU A 154 -27.74 1.66 9.44
N THR A 155 -28.08 0.43 9.05
CA THR A 155 -29.21 0.11 8.16
C THR A 155 -30.45 -0.39 8.91
N LYS A 156 -30.39 -0.51 10.24
CA LYS A 156 -31.53 -0.85 11.11
C LYS A 156 -32.24 0.40 11.59
#